data_AF-A0A317JQR6-F1
#
_entry.id   AF-A0A317JQR6-F1
#
_cell.length_a   1.000
_cell.length_b   1.000
_cell.length_c   1.000
_cell.angle_alpha   90.00
_cell.angle_beta   90.00
_cell.angle_gamma   90.00
#
_symmetry.space_group_name_H-M   'P 1'
#
loop_
_entity.id
_entity.type
_entity.pdbx_description
1 polymer ?
#
loop_
_entity_poly.entity_id
_entity_poly.type
_entity_poly.pdbx_seq_one_letter_code
_entity_poly.pdbx_strand_id
1 'polypeptide(L)'
;MLSADGWFSMAVVSNGKTLREFYHKGEVFVLGNKGDLYELHISNKSPRRVMVVLNIDGLCAIDGMELADAGLGYIIEPTSLVIVECWRFETGDCAPFQFSCIPQGFEGKMDEPGNLGVIEATFFFEQRHPFYSSDWLSQSGYAVHKRSGSGWGKASEKRVIREQFAKEFSPTSTIVVQYEERSALEKMGVILLPKE
;
A
#
# COMPACT_ATOMS: atom_id res chain seq x y z
N MET A 1 10.41 -8.15 -2.43
CA MET A 1 10.29 -8.82 -1.13
C MET A 1 9.03 -9.69 -1.12
N LEU A 2 9.01 -10.77 -0.35
CA LEU A 2 7.94 -11.79 -0.31
C LEU A 2 7.41 -11.91 1.12
N SER A 3 6.11 -12.11 1.30
CA SER A 3 5.52 -12.45 2.60
C SER A 3 6.02 -13.80 3.09
N ALA A 4 5.96 -14.02 4.41
CA ALA A 4 6.45 -15.26 5.02
C ALA A 4 5.73 -16.53 4.50
N ASP A 5 4.46 -16.41 4.13
CA ASP A 5 3.66 -17.50 3.53
C ASP A 5 3.93 -17.73 2.03
N GLY A 6 4.68 -16.83 1.38
CA GLY A 6 4.98 -16.89 -0.05
C GLY A 6 3.85 -16.46 -0.98
N TRP A 7 2.70 -16.03 -0.45
CA TRP A 7 1.52 -15.69 -1.23
C TRP A 7 1.50 -14.26 -1.76
N PHE A 8 2.19 -13.34 -1.09
CA PHE A 8 2.15 -11.92 -1.43
C PHE A 8 3.55 -11.41 -1.68
N SER A 9 3.70 -10.49 -2.63
CA SER A 9 4.97 -9.81 -2.84
C SER A 9 4.76 -8.32 -2.98
N MET A 10 5.73 -7.55 -2.48
CA MET A 10 5.82 -6.12 -2.73
C MET A 10 7.15 -5.80 -3.41
N ALA A 11 7.14 -4.85 -4.31
CA ALA A 11 8.33 -4.25 -4.89
C ALA A 11 8.18 -2.73 -4.89
N VAL A 12 9.23 -2.04 -4.47
CA VAL A 12 9.33 -0.57 -4.60
C VAL A 12 9.98 -0.28 -5.94
N VAL A 13 9.32 0.51 -6.78
CA VAL A 13 9.77 0.85 -8.13
C VAL A 13 9.99 2.35 -8.17
N SER A 14 11.16 2.79 -8.64
CA SER A 14 11.44 4.19 -8.88
C SER A 14 12.15 4.35 -10.21
N ASN A 15 11.80 5.40 -10.95
CA ASN A 15 12.32 5.65 -12.30
C ASN A 15 12.22 4.42 -13.23
N GLY A 16 11.10 3.70 -13.14
CA GLY A 16 10.80 2.50 -13.94
C GLY A 16 11.64 1.27 -13.60
N LYS A 17 12.41 1.28 -12.51
CA LYS A 17 13.24 0.16 -12.07
C LYS A 17 12.84 -0.28 -10.67
N THR A 18 12.71 -1.59 -10.49
CA THR A 18 12.59 -2.17 -9.15
C THR A 18 13.86 -1.87 -8.36
N LEU A 19 13.69 -1.25 -7.19
CA LEU A 19 14.78 -0.95 -6.30
C LEU A 19 15.39 -2.22 -5.73
N ARG A 20 16.71 -2.20 -5.54
CA ARG A 20 17.43 -3.31 -4.92
C ARG A 20 17.09 -3.34 -3.42
N GLU A 21 16.82 -4.55 -2.93
CA GLU A 21 16.62 -4.84 -1.52
C GLU A 21 17.95 -5.11 -0.82
N PHE A 22 18.14 -4.50 0.35
CA PHE A 22 19.29 -4.71 1.23
C PHE A 22 18.79 -5.27 2.56
N TYR A 23 19.32 -6.41 2.97
CA TYR A 23 18.93 -7.05 4.22
C TYR A 23 19.94 -6.75 5.31
N HIS A 24 19.48 -6.25 6.46
CA HIS A 24 20.35 -5.96 7.59
C HIS A 24 19.60 -6.13 8.91
N LYS A 25 20.15 -6.95 9.81
CA LYS A 25 19.58 -7.23 11.15
C LYS A 25 18.11 -7.70 11.14
N GLY A 26 17.70 -8.44 10.10
CA GLY A 26 16.32 -8.94 9.96
C GLY A 26 15.37 -7.96 9.26
N GLU A 27 15.81 -6.74 9.01
CA GLU A 27 15.05 -5.71 8.29
C GLU A 27 15.39 -5.68 6.81
N VAL A 28 14.46 -5.16 6.00
CA VAL A 28 14.62 -4.96 4.56
C VAL A 28 14.68 -3.47 4.26
N PHE A 29 15.70 -3.06 3.53
CA PHE A 29 15.92 -1.68 3.13
C PHE A 29 15.90 -1.52 1.61
N VAL A 30 15.44 -0.37 1.13
CA VAL A 30 15.64 0.11 -0.25
C VAL A 30 16.29 1.49 -0.23
N LEU A 31 17.05 1.81 -1.28
CA LEU A 31 17.63 3.14 -1.44
C LEU A 31 16.61 4.11 -2.05
N GLY A 32 16.23 5.13 -1.29
CA GLY A 32 15.37 6.22 -1.76
C GLY A 32 16.05 7.56 -1.53
N ASN A 33 16.22 8.38 -2.57
CA ASN A 33 16.67 9.76 -2.37
C ASN A 33 15.43 10.62 -2.07
N LYS A 34 15.57 11.55 -1.13
CA LYS A 34 14.50 12.47 -0.78
C LYS A 34 13.90 13.16 -2.02
N GLY A 35 12.58 13.12 -2.13
CA GLY A 35 11.81 13.72 -3.23
C GLY A 35 11.71 12.89 -4.50
N ASP A 36 12.46 11.78 -4.64
CA ASP A 36 12.29 10.87 -5.77
C ASP A 36 10.91 10.21 -5.69
N LEU A 37 10.24 10.13 -6.85
CA LEU A 37 8.96 9.44 -7.00
C LEU A 37 9.14 7.92 -6.91
N TYR A 38 8.17 7.25 -6.33
CA TYR A 38 8.13 5.79 -6.33
C TYR A 38 6.71 5.24 -6.48
N GLU A 39 6.65 3.95 -6.80
CA GLU A 39 5.43 3.17 -6.94
C GLU A 39 5.59 1.86 -6.16
N LEU A 40 4.47 1.32 -5.68
CA LEU A 40 4.39 0.04 -5.02
C LEU A 40 3.70 -0.96 -5.94
N HIS A 41 4.43 -2.00 -6.32
CA HIS A 41 3.92 -3.13 -7.10
C HIS A 41 3.61 -4.27 -6.15
N ILE A 42 2.33 -4.59 -5.99
CA ILE A 42 1.86 -5.56 -4.99
C ILE A 42 1.15 -6.70 -5.70
N SER A 43 1.61 -7.94 -5.48
CA SER A 43 1.03 -9.13 -6.08
C SER A 43 0.36 -10.04 -5.06
N ASN A 44 -0.76 -10.63 -5.48
CA ASN A 44 -1.45 -11.70 -4.79
C ASN A 44 -1.33 -12.98 -5.63
N LYS A 45 -0.57 -13.96 -5.16
CA LYS A 45 -0.43 -15.28 -5.78
C LYS A 45 -1.32 -16.34 -5.14
N SER A 46 -2.06 -15.97 -4.09
CA SER A 46 -3.00 -16.86 -3.43
C SER A 46 -4.23 -17.12 -4.33
N PRO A 47 -5.02 -18.17 -4.05
CA PRO A 47 -6.27 -18.45 -4.76
C PRO A 47 -7.48 -17.65 -4.24
N ARG A 48 -7.28 -16.69 -3.32
CA ARG A 48 -8.36 -15.91 -2.67
C ARG A 48 -8.18 -14.42 -2.90
N ARG A 49 -9.28 -13.66 -2.87
CA ARG A 49 -9.21 -12.20 -2.83
C ARG A 49 -8.55 -11.76 -1.53
N VAL A 50 -7.72 -10.72 -1.62
CA VAL A 50 -7.03 -10.12 -0.47
C VAL A 50 -7.25 -8.61 -0.49
N MET A 51 -7.39 -8.02 0.69
CA MET A 51 -7.27 -6.58 0.89
C MET A 51 -5.88 -6.30 1.42
N VAL A 52 -5.17 -5.35 0.83
CA VAL A 52 -3.93 -4.80 1.36
C VAL A 52 -4.18 -3.39 1.90
N VAL A 53 -3.92 -3.20 3.18
CA VAL A 53 -3.82 -1.88 3.80
C VAL A 53 -2.37 -1.43 3.66
N LEU A 54 -2.17 -0.22 3.14
CA LEU A 54 -0.85 0.35 2.92
C LEU A 54 -0.62 1.50 3.89
N ASN A 55 0.33 1.33 4.79
CA ASN A 55 0.81 2.37 5.68
C ASN A 55 2.18 2.85 5.18
N ILE A 56 2.31 4.16 4.96
CA ILE A 56 3.54 4.81 4.52
C ILE A 56 3.87 5.88 5.55
N ASP A 57 5.08 5.81 6.08
CA ASP A 57 5.57 6.66 7.17
C ASP A 57 4.73 6.60 8.46
N GLY A 58 3.84 5.62 8.59
CA GLY A 58 2.88 5.50 9.71
C GLY A 58 1.44 5.92 9.37
N LEU A 59 1.20 6.45 8.16
CA LEU A 59 -0.14 6.85 7.70
C LEU A 59 -0.68 5.92 6.63
N CYS A 60 -1.97 5.58 6.73
CA CYS A 60 -2.67 4.86 5.67
C CYS A 60 -2.70 5.69 4.37
N ALA A 61 -2.32 5.09 3.25
CA ALA A 61 -2.22 5.75 1.95
C ALA A 61 -3.56 6.19 1.32
N ILE A 62 -4.69 5.87 1.97
CA ILE A 62 -6.06 6.16 1.46
C ILE A 62 -6.80 7.18 2.33
N ASP A 63 -6.73 7.09 3.65
CA ASP A 63 -7.46 7.99 4.56
C ASP A 63 -6.52 8.85 5.45
N GLY A 64 -5.24 8.51 5.47
CA GLY A 64 -4.25 9.19 6.30
C GLY A 64 -4.44 8.97 7.79
N MET A 65 -5.19 7.94 8.19
CA MET A 65 -5.27 7.55 9.59
C MET A 65 -3.99 6.83 10.00
N GLU A 66 -3.56 7.06 11.24
CA GLU A 66 -2.38 6.43 11.81
C GLU A 66 -2.60 4.93 12.02
N LEU A 67 -1.67 4.10 11.53
CA LEU A 67 -1.63 2.64 11.67
C LEU A 67 -3.01 1.97 11.61
N ALA A 68 -3.75 2.27 10.54
CA ALA A 68 -5.13 1.87 10.42
C ALA A 68 -5.25 0.36 10.09
N ASP A 69 -5.04 -0.52 11.07
CA ASP A 69 -5.31 -1.96 10.92
C ASP A 69 -6.75 -2.22 10.47
N ALA A 70 -7.66 -1.33 10.87
CA ALA A 70 -9.06 -1.30 10.46
C ALA A 70 -9.32 -0.51 9.16
N GLY A 71 -8.33 0.18 8.61
CA GLY A 71 -8.44 1.16 7.54
C GLY A 71 -8.85 0.62 6.17
N LEU A 72 -9.08 1.56 5.26
CA LEU A 72 -9.36 1.30 3.85
C LEU A 72 -8.14 0.68 3.16
N GLY A 73 -8.37 -0.21 2.19
CA GLY A 73 -7.29 -0.90 1.49
C GLY A 73 -7.60 -1.17 0.02
N TYR A 74 -6.58 -1.63 -0.70
CA TYR A 74 -6.70 -2.07 -2.09
C TYR A 74 -7.11 -3.54 -2.14
N ILE A 75 -8.14 -3.87 -2.89
CA ILE A 75 -8.54 -5.26 -3.12
C ILE A 75 -7.76 -5.79 -4.32
N ILE A 76 -7.11 -6.95 -4.15
CA ILE A 76 -6.35 -7.63 -5.19
C ILE A 76 -6.96 -9.01 -5.41
N GLU A 77 -7.43 -9.24 -6.64
CA GLU A 77 -7.97 -10.53 -7.08
C GLU A 77 -6.91 -11.65 -7.02
N PRO A 78 -7.32 -12.93 -6.99
CA PRO A 78 -6.40 -14.05 -7.06
C PRO A 78 -5.45 -13.94 -8.26
N THR A 79 -4.20 -14.34 -8.06
CA THR A 79 -3.17 -14.36 -9.13
C THR A 79 -2.98 -13.03 -9.86
N SER A 80 -3.30 -11.90 -9.21
CA SER A 80 -3.29 -10.57 -9.81
C SER A 80 -2.30 -9.63 -9.13
N LEU A 81 -2.07 -8.47 -9.74
CA LEU A 81 -1.17 -7.42 -9.26
C LEU A 81 -1.85 -6.06 -9.32
N VAL A 82 -1.53 -5.19 -8.37
CA VAL A 82 -1.89 -3.77 -8.38
C VAL A 82 -0.62 -2.91 -8.33
N ILE A 83 -0.67 -1.76 -9.00
CA ILE A 83 0.34 -0.71 -8.93
C ILE A 83 -0.30 0.47 -8.19
N VAL A 84 0.35 0.90 -7.11
CA VAL A 84 -0.07 2.05 -6.30
C VAL A 84 1.03 3.11 -6.36
N GLU A 85 0.70 4.28 -6.90
CA GLU A 85 1.66 5.36 -7.20
C GLU A 85 1.41 6.64 -6.41
N CYS A 86 0.31 6.69 -5.65
CA CYS A 86 -0.12 7.92 -4.98
C CYS A 86 -0.95 7.68 -3.73
N TRP A 87 -0.88 8.68 -2.85
CA TRP A 87 -1.84 8.92 -1.78
C TRP A 87 -3.20 9.24 -2.39
N ARG A 88 -4.25 8.59 -1.91
CA ARG A 88 -5.62 8.90 -2.31
C ARG A 88 -6.27 9.77 -1.24
N PHE A 89 -7.08 10.71 -1.69
CA PHE A 89 -7.91 11.54 -0.82
C PHE A 89 -9.39 11.17 -1.04
N GLU A 90 -10.24 11.42 -0.05
CA GLU A 90 -11.69 11.23 -0.19
C GLU A 90 -12.29 12.09 -1.32
N THR A 91 -11.67 13.24 -1.61
CA THR A 91 -12.02 14.16 -2.69
C THR A 91 -11.80 13.57 -4.09
N GLY A 92 -11.07 12.46 -4.18
CA GLY A 92 -10.65 11.84 -5.45
C GLY A 92 -9.29 12.31 -5.95
N ASP A 93 -8.65 13.26 -5.25
CA ASP A 93 -7.30 13.71 -5.55
C ASP A 93 -6.27 12.60 -5.31
N CYS A 94 -5.14 12.69 -6.01
CA CYS A 94 -4.07 11.71 -6.02
C CYS A 94 -2.73 12.45 -5.98
N ALA A 95 -2.05 12.41 -4.83
CA ALA A 95 -0.72 13.00 -4.66
C ALA A 95 0.34 11.89 -4.79
N PRO A 96 1.32 11.99 -5.71
CA PRO A 96 2.30 10.93 -5.92
C PRO A 96 3.10 10.60 -4.66
N PHE A 97 3.50 9.34 -4.51
CA PHE A 97 4.43 8.96 -3.46
C PHE A 97 5.82 9.54 -3.74
N GLN A 98 6.44 10.10 -2.69
CA GLN A 98 7.78 10.66 -2.72
C GLN A 98 8.52 10.22 -1.45
N PHE A 99 9.80 9.86 -1.57
CA PHE A 99 10.59 9.50 -0.41
C PHE A 99 10.81 10.69 0.52
N SER A 100 10.64 10.47 1.83
CA SER A 100 10.84 11.47 2.89
C SER A 100 9.99 12.74 2.71
N CYS A 101 8.81 12.60 2.10
CA CYS A 101 7.85 13.68 1.84
C CYS A 101 6.43 13.19 2.11
N ILE A 102 5.75 13.79 3.08
CA ILE A 102 4.32 13.62 3.32
C ILE A 102 3.57 14.69 2.51
N PRO A 103 2.50 14.36 1.78
CA PRO A 103 1.77 15.31 0.93
C PRO A 103 0.93 16.28 1.77
N GLN A 104 0.56 17.40 1.12
CA GLN A 104 -0.34 18.38 1.72
C GLN A 104 -1.71 17.78 2.06
N GLY A 105 -2.19 18.02 3.28
CA GLY A 105 -3.45 17.49 3.83
C GLY A 105 -3.27 16.22 4.68
N PHE A 106 -2.06 15.68 4.76
CA PHE A 106 -1.69 14.61 5.69
C PHE A 106 -0.81 15.14 6.84
N GLU A 107 -0.33 16.39 6.76
CA GLU A 107 0.46 16.99 7.83
C GLU A 107 -0.39 17.20 9.10
N GLY A 108 0.11 16.72 10.24
CA GLY A 108 -0.58 16.82 11.52
C GLY A 108 -1.59 15.70 11.81
N LYS A 109 -1.69 14.68 10.94
CA LYS A 109 -2.44 13.44 11.23
C LYS A 109 -1.64 12.38 12.01
N MET A 110 -0.38 12.66 12.33
CA MET A 110 0.42 11.86 13.25
C MET A 110 0.53 12.58 14.59
N ASP A 111 0.24 11.88 15.68
CA ASP A 111 0.49 12.39 17.03
C ASP A 111 1.98 12.30 17.40
N GLU A 112 2.70 11.27 16.91
CA GLU A 112 4.15 11.11 17.07
C GLU A 112 4.82 10.72 15.73
N PRO A 113 6.05 11.17 15.44
CA PRO A 113 6.77 10.88 14.18
C PRO A 113 7.29 9.43 14.07
N GLY A 114 6.60 8.47 14.69
CA GLY A 114 7.14 7.18 15.13
C GLY A 114 7.52 6.18 14.03
N ASN A 115 7.24 6.43 12.75
CA ASN A 115 7.51 5.43 11.70
C ASN A 115 7.93 6.02 10.35
N LEU A 116 8.63 7.16 10.35
CA LEU A 116 9.21 7.73 9.13
C LEU A 116 10.18 6.75 8.46
N GLY A 117 10.17 6.70 7.14
CA GLY A 117 11.04 5.79 6.39
C GLY A 117 10.46 4.39 6.23
N VAL A 118 9.23 4.11 6.69
CA VAL A 118 8.66 2.76 6.69
C VAL A 118 7.48 2.65 5.75
N ILE A 119 7.47 1.59 4.94
CA ILE A 119 6.35 1.19 4.10
C ILE A 119 5.90 -0.19 4.57
N GLU A 120 4.65 -0.28 5.01
CA GLU A 120 4.03 -1.51 5.48
C GLU A 120 2.83 -1.86 4.59
N ALA A 121 2.79 -3.11 4.14
CA ALA A 121 1.67 -3.71 3.44
C ALA A 121 1.10 -4.85 4.29
N THR A 122 -0.07 -4.62 4.88
CA THR A 122 -0.76 -5.59 5.73
C THR A 122 -1.94 -6.20 4.99
N PHE A 123 -1.92 -7.53 4.85
CA PHE A 123 -2.83 -8.31 4.00
C PHE A 123 -3.89 -9.00 4.84
N PHE A 124 -5.14 -8.94 4.38
CA PHE A 124 -6.29 -9.61 4.99
C PHE A 124 -7.04 -10.39 3.92
N PHE A 125 -7.30 -11.68 4.16
CA PHE A 125 -8.22 -12.41 3.30
C PHE A 125 -9.65 -11.93 3.49
N GLU A 126 -10.47 -12.16 2.47
CA GLU A 126 -11.91 -12.03 2.62
C GLU A 126 -12.47 -13.19 3.43
N GLN A 127 -13.41 -12.92 4.34
CA GLN A 127 -14.14 -13.95 5.06
C GLN A 127 -14.80 -14.95 4.09
N ARG A 128 -14.71 -16.25 4.41
CA ARG A 128 -15.28 -17.32 3.58
C ARG A 128 -16.80 -17.24 3.44
N HIS A 129 -17.47 -16.71 4.46
CA HIS A 129 -18.90 -16.48 4.48
C HIS A 129 -19.12 -15.00 4.88
N PRO A 130 -19.01 -14.07 3.93
CA PRO A 130 -19.08 -12.66 4.26
C PRO A 130 -20.49 -12.30 4.73
N PHE A 131 -20.60 -11.77 5.93
CA PHE A 131 -21.86 -11.19 6.39
C PHE A 131 -21.85 -9.68 6.12
N TYR A 132 -22.49 -9.30 5.03
CA TYR A 132 -22.73 -7.91 4.69
C TYR A 132 -23.99 -7.43 5.43
N SER A 133 -23.86 -6.93 6.66
CA SER A 133 -24.96 -6.22 7.36
C SER A 133 -25.46 -4.99 6.57
N SER A 134 -26.56 -4.34 6.93
CA SER A 134 -26.88 -3.02 6.35
C SER A 134 -25.92 -1.92 6.86
N ASP A 135 -25.26 -2.14 7.99
CA ASP A 135 -24.50 -1.13 8.73
C ASP A 135 -23.03 -1.02 8.29
N TRP A 136 -22.42 -2.05 7.71
CA TRP A 136 -21.06 -1.91 7.15
C TRP A 136 -21.03 -0.94 5.96
N LEU A 137 -22.14 -0.78 5.23
CA LEU A 137 -22.28 0.21 4.14
C LEU A 137 -22.08 1.65 4.62
N SER A 138 -22.49 1.97 5.85
CA SER A 138 -22.36 3.32 6.40
C SER A 138 -20.95 3.63 6.90
N GLN A 139 -20.22 2.61 7.39
CA GLN A 139 -18.84 2.74 7.89
C GLN A 139 -17.77 2.70 6.79
N SER A 140 -18.11 2.18 5.61
CA SER A 140 -17.18 2.02 4.48
C SER A 140 -17.31 3.10 3.39
N GLY A 141 -18.11 4.15 3.63
CA GLY A 141 -18.26 5.28 2.71
C GLY A 141 -19.05 5.00 1.42
N TYR A 142 -20.02 4.08 1.46
CA TYR A 142 -20.85 3.69 0.30
C TYR A 142 -22.07 4.61 0.12
N ALA A 143 -22.07 5.42 -0.94
CA ALA A 143 -23.30 5.93 -1.54
C ALA A 143 -23.54 5.18 -2.86
N VAL A 144 -24.63 4.41 -2.93
CA VAL A 144 -25.00 3.61 -4.11
C VAL A 144 -25.38 4.54 -5.27
N HIS A 145 -24.48 4.75 -6.22
CA HIS A 145 -24.87 5.25 -7.54
C HIS A 145 -25.33 4.08 -8.42
N LYS A 146 -26.65 3.92 -8.56
CA LYS A 146 -27.26 3.04 -9.56
C LYS A 146 -26.78 3.45 -10.96
N ARG A 147 -26.21 2.52 -11.74
CA ARG A 147 -26.02 2.71 -13.18
C ARG A 147 -26.67 1.59 -13.97
N SER A 148 -27.74 1.96 -14.68
CA SER A 148 -28.29 1.24 -15.81
C SER A 148 -27.45 1.53 -17.06
N GLY A 149 -27.04 0.50 -17.81
CA GLY A 149 -26.60 0.65 -19.21
C GLY A 149 -25.28 -0.06 -19.56
N SER A 150 -25.39 -1.00 -20.51
CA SER A 150 -24.33 -1.80 -21.13
C SER A 150 -23.43 -1.00 -22.07
N GLY A 151 -22.11 -1.11 -21.93
CA GLY A 151 -21.17 -0.55 -22.90
C GLY A 151 -19.74 -1.03 -22.70
N TRP A 152 -19.24 -1.83 -23.63
CA TRP A 152 -17.82 -2.18 -23.77
C TRP A 152 -17.09 -1.04 -24.50
N GLY A 153 -15.96 -0.55 -23.96
CA GLY A 153 -15.13 0.48 -24.62
C GLY A 153 -13.91 0.88 -23.76
N LYS A 154 -12.73 0.92 -24.39
CA LYS A 154 -11.40 1.13 -23.79
C LYS A 154 -11.14 2.58 -23.32
N ALA A 155 -10.14 2.66 -22.41
CA ALA A 155 -9.26 3.79 -22.05
C ALA A 155 -9.62 4.59 -20.77
N SER A 156 -8.78 4.36 -19.76
CA SER A 156 -8.22 5.34 -18.82
C SER A 156 -9.14 6.41 -18.24
N GLU A 157 -9.85 6.05 -17.18
CA GLU A 157 -10.06 6.91 -16.01
C GLU A 157 -9.97 5.98 -14.81
N LYS A 158 -8.98 6.19 -13.94
CA LYS A 158 -8.77 5.42 -12.69
C LYS A 158 -9.93 5.71 -11.72
N ARG A 159 -11.14 5.25 -12.04
CA ARG A 159 -12.26 5.25 -11.10
C ARG A 159 -11.89 4.35 -9.92
N VAL A 160 -11.94 4.90 -8.71
CA VAL A 160 -11.98 4.10 -7.49
C VAL A 160 -13.26 3.28 -7.56
N ILE A 161 -13.14 1.99 -7.87
CA ILE A 161 -14.25 1.05 -7.72
C ILE A 161 -14.25 0.65 -6.25
N ARG A 162 -15.23 1.15 -5.50
CA ARG A 162 -15.44 0.75 -4.10
C ARG A 162 -16.19 -0.58 -4.11
N GLU A 163 -15.47 -1.67 -3.85
CA GLU A 163 -16.02 -3.04 -3.83
C GLU A 163 -16.18 -3.59 -2.42
N GLN A 164 -17.22 -4.39 -2.21
CA GLN A 164 -17.54 -4.97 -0.91
C GLN A 164 -16.50 -6.04 -0.59
N PHE A 165 -15.93 -5.93 0.62
CA PHE A 165 -14.92 -6.86 1.10
C PHE A 165 -15.04 -6.99 2.62
N ALA A 166 -15.61 -8.11 3.08
CA ALA A 166 -15.61 -8.43 4.50
C ALA A 166 -14.25 -9.03 4.87
N LYS A 167 -13.31 -8.19 5.35
CA LYS A 167 -11.98 -8.69 5.74
C LYS A 167 -12.04 -9.62 6.95
N GLU A 168 -11.18 -10.64 6.97
CA GLU A 168 -10.91 -11.43 8.17
C GLU A 168 -10.36 -10.51 9.28
N PHE A 169 -10.62 -10.86 10.55
CA PHE A 169 -10.26 -10.01 11.68
C PHE A 169 -8.75 -9.87 11.88
N SER A 170 -7.99 -10.93 11.60
CA SER A 170 -6.54 -10.94 11.74
C SER A 170 -5.87 -10.85 10.38
N PRO A 171 -4.73 -10.13 10.28
CA PRO A 171 -3.95 -10.12 9.06
C PRO A 171 -3.43 -11.53 8.76
N THR A 172 -3.44 -11.90 7.48
CA THR A 172 -2.84 -13.16 7.02
C THR A 172 -1.33 -13.04 6.87
N SER A 173 -0.84 -11.85 6.55
CA SER A 173 0.59 -11.57 6.32
C SER A 173 0.83 -10.07 6.36
N THR A 174 2.05 -9.68 6.72
CA THR A 174 2.52 -8.30 6.62
C THR A 174 3.89 -8.29 5.96
N ILE A 175 4.10 -7.32 5.08
CA ILE A 175 5.39 -7.04 4.46
C ILE A 175 5.81 -5.63 4.88
N VAL A 176 7.01 -5.52 5.46
CA VAL A 176 7.60 -4.24 5.88
C VAL A 176 8.87 -4.01 5.09
N VAL A 177 9.06 -2.78 4.61
CA VAL A 177 10.32 -2.30 4.03
C VAL A 177 10.61 -0.90 4.52
N GLN A 178 11.88 -0.65 4.82
CA GLN A 178 12.38 0.66 5.17
C GLN A 178 13.04 1.29 3.94
N TYR A 179 12.84 2.58 3.72
CA TYR A 179 13.55 3.33 2.71
C TYR A 179 14.53 4.29 3.38
N GLU A 180 15.76 4.32 2.88
CA GLU A 180 16.82 5.13 3.45
C GLU A 180 17.74 5.70 2.38
N GLU A 181 18.37 6.83 2.70
CA GLU A 181 19.43 7.35 1.86
C GLU A 181 20.70 6.48 1.96
N ARG A 182 21.49 6.47 0.89
CA ARG A 182 22.77 5.73 0.83
C ARG A 182 23.66 6.01 2.03
N SER A 183 23.79 7.28 2.41
CA SER A 183 24.67 7.68 3.53
C SER A 183 24.20 7.12 4.88
N ALA A 184 22.89 6.93 5.08
CA ALA A 184 22.33 6.35 6.29
C ALA A 184 22.60 4.84 6.34
N LEU A 185 22.36 4.13 5.25
CA LEU A 185 22.63 2.68 5.16
C LEU A 185 24.12 2.36 5.32
N GLU A 186 25.01 3.16 4.74
CA GLU A 186 26.47 3.01 4.90
C GLU A 186 26.89 3.21 6.36
N LYS A 187 26.30 4.19 7.08
CA LYS A 187 26.52 4.39 8.53
C LYS A 187 26.00 3.23 9.36
N MET A 188 24.93 2.57 8.93
CA MET A 188 24.41 1.35 9.57
C MET A 188 25.29 0.11 9.30
N GLY A 189 26.28 0.21 8.40
CA GLY A 189 27.16 -0.89 8.01
C GLY A 189 26.55 -1.82 6.97
N VAL A 190 25.53 -1.36 6.23
CA VAL A 190 24.98 -2.09 5.09
C VAL A 190 25.97 -2.00 3.93
N ILE A 191 26.42 -3.16 3.42
CA ILE A 191 27.38 -3.21 2.31
C ILE A 191 26.62 -2.93 1.01
N LEU A 192 26.82 -1.74 0.46
CA LEU A 192 26.26 -1.34 -0.82
C LEU A 192 27.29 -1.59 -1.92
N LEU A 193 26.97 -2.47 -2.87
CA LEU A 193 27.80 -2.61 -4.07
C LEU A 193 27.85 -1.28 -4.86
N PRO A 194 28.96 -0.99 -5.57
CA PRO A 194 29.06 0.19 -6.43
C PRO A 194 27.94 0.24 -7.48
N LYS A 195 27.56 1.45 -7.90
CA LYS A 195 26.70 1.62 -9.08
C LYS A 195 27.53 1.21 -10.31
N GLU A 196 27.00 0.26 -11.10
CA GLU A 196 27.48 -0.01 -12.46
C GLU A 196 27.15 1.16 -13.40
#